data_AF-A0ABD6D9T6-F1
#
_entry.id   AF-A0ABD6D9T6-F1
#
_cell.length_a   1.000
_cell.length_b   1.000
_cell.length_c   1.000
_cell.angle_alpha   90.00
_cell.angle_beta   90.00
_cell.angle_gamma   90.00
#
_symmetry.space_group_name_H-M   'P 1'
#
loop_
_entity.id
_entity.type
_entity.pdbx_description
1 polymer ?
#
loop_
_entity_poly.entity_id
_entity_poly.type
_entity_poly.pdbx_seq_one_letter_code
_entity_poly.pdbx_strand_id
1 'polypeptide(L)'
;MTVNPREYDADELRELAGVEPVDEGSQAATPARKPEESIRDEQFRQLLALQSERQQLDQLSRPFLTALPESDLGTGLRDEWLDFLVHVGGQDRTESALHYYRQLRWITPAVEAELHTSVHRFQEPVHDRSLTAGDHRLSLLYIATLASVT
;
A
#
# COMPACT_ATOMS: atom_id res chain seq x y z
N MET A 1 14.64 -1.11 -45.97
CA MET A 1 14.98 0.17 -45.31
C MET A 1 14.96 -0.09 -43.81
N THR A 2 16.13 -0.35 -43.22
CA THR A 2 16.28 -0.66 -41.79
C THR A 2 16.31 0.64 -41.01
N VAL A 3 15.19 0.99 -40.37
CA VAL A 3 15.06 2.21 -39.55
C VAL A 3 15.82 2.01 -38.25
N ASN A 4 16.81 2.85 -37.99
CA ASN A 4 17.70 2.79 -36.83
C ASN A 4 17.07 3.59 -35.67
N PRO A 5 16.64 2.97 -34.55
CA PRO A 5 15.85 3.64 -33.52
C PRO A 5 16.58 4.71 -32.68
N ARG A 6 17.87 4.93 -32.91
CA ARG A 6 18.67 5.92 -32.19
C ARG A 6 18.86 7.23 -32.96
N GLU A 7 18.32 7.31 -34.18
CA GLU A 7 18.40 8.50 -35.03
C GLU A 7 17.11 9.32 -35.06
N TYR A 8 16.10 8.94 -34.27
CA TYR A 8 14.94 9.80 -34.06
C TYR A 8 15.32 10.92 -33.11
N ASP A 9 15.39 12.13 -33.64
CA ASP A 9 15.60 13.34 -32.85
C ASP A 9 14.36 13.62 -32.00
N ALA A 10 14.56 14.04 -30.76
CA ALA A 10 13.47 14.22 -29.80
C ALA A 10 12.48 15.31 -30.25
N ASP A 11 12.97 16.24 -31.07
CA ASP A 11 12.18 17.33 -31.64
C ASP A 11 11.22 16.87 -32.75
N GLU A 12 11.61 15.93 -33.61
CA GLU A 12 10.71 15.38 -34.65
C GLU A 12 9.56 14.56 -34.02
N LEU A 13 9.83 13.82 -32.95
CA LEU A 13 8.80 13.09 -32.20
C LEU A 13 7.80 14.05 -31.53
N ARG A 14 8.26 15.24 -31.13
CA ARG A 14 7.46 16.26 -30.48
C ARG A 14 6.56 17.00 -31.46
N GLU A 15 7.05 17.24 -32.67
CA GLU A 15 6.27 17.80 -33.77
C GLU A 15 5.14 16.84 -34.20
N LEU A 16 5.44 15.53 -34.29
CA LEU A 16 4.44 14.51 -34.62
C LEU A 16 3.34 14.39 -33.53
N ALA A 17 3.68 14.72 -32.28
CA ALA A 17 2.77 14.69 -31.14
C ALA A 17 1.92 15.97 -30.97
N GLY A 18 2.16 17.01 -31.78
CA GLY A 18 1.36 18.25 -31.77
C GLY A 18 1.47 19.07 -30.48
N VAL A 19 2.59 19.00 -29.77
CA VAL A 19 2.81 19.72 -28.51
C VAL A 19 3.51 21.05 -28.80
N GLU A 20 2.79 22.17 -28.67
CA GLU A 20 3.35 23.52 -28.80
C GLU A 20 4.42 23.79 -27.71
N PRO A 21 5.46 24.60 -28.00
CA PRO A 21 6.54 24.87 -27.05
C PRO A 21 6.02 25.73 -25.88
N VAL A 22 6.21 25.22 -24.66
CA VAL A 22 5.95 25.95 -23.42
C VAL A 22 7.08 26.94 -23.19
N ASP A 23 6.74 28.22 -23.15
CA ASP A 23 7.60 29.34 -22.79
C ASP A 23 8.34 29.10 -21.46
N GLU A 24 9.67 29.25 -21.48
CA GLU A 24 10.56 29.07 -20.33
C GLU A 24 10.39 30.24 -19.34
N GLY A 25 9.32 30.18 -18.53
CA GLY A 25 8.98 31.26 -17.59
C GLY A 25 8.31 30.82 -16.29
N SER A 26 8.23 29.53 -15.98
CA SER A 26 7.72 29.06 -14.69
C SER A 26 8.62 28.01 -14.09
N GLN A 27 9.45 28.44 -13.13
CA GLN A 27 9.96 27.56 -12.08
C GLN A 27 8.74 26.94 -11.39
N ALA A 28 8.35 25.75 -11.82
CA ALA A 28 7.51 24.87 -11.04
C ALA A 28 8.28 24.55 -9.77
N ALA A 29 8.04 25.34 -8.72
CA ALA A 29 8.43 25.00 -7.38
C ALA A 29 7.77 23.66 -7.06
N THR A 30 8.54 22.57 -7.19
CA THR A 30 8.21 21.30 -6.57
C THR A 30 7.93 21.62 -5.10
N PRO A 31 6.72 21.35 -4.58
CA PRO A 31 6.44 21.65 -3.20
C PRO A 31 7.45 20.88 -2.36
N ALA A 32 8.18 21.59 -1.50
CA ALA A 32 9.13 20.99 -0.57
C ALA A 32 8.35 19.97 0.27
N ARG A 33 8.56 18.68 -0.04
CA ARG A 33 7.95 17.56 0.68
C ARG A 33 8.32 17.70 2.15
N LYS A 34 7.36 17.53 3.06
CA LYS A 34 7.61 17.73 4.50
C LYS A 34 8.75 16.81 4.95
N PRO A 35 9.67 17.25 5.84
CA PRO A 35 10.82 16.45 6.25
C PRO A 35 10.41 15.10 6.87
N GLU A 36 9.27 15.07 7.57
CA GLU A 36 8.64 13.87 8.13
C GLU A 36 8.15 12.85 7.08
N GLU A 37 7.81 13.31 5.88
CA GLU A 37 7.39 12.47 4.75
C GLU A 37 8.63 11.95 4.02
N SER A 38 9.69 12.75 3.90
CA SER A 38 10.97 12.31 3.34
C SER A 38 11.68 11.25 4.20
N ILE A 39 11.59 11.35 5.53
CA ILE A 39 12.11 10.33 6.44
C ILE A 39 11.30 9.04 6.32
N ARG A 40 9.96 9.14 6.25
CA ARG A 40 9.08 7.98 6.01
C ARG A 40 9.33 7.32 4.66
N ASP A 41 9.59 8.10 3.61
CA ASP A 41 9.96 7.60 2.29
C ASP A 41 11.28 6.82 2.32
N GLU A 42 12.27 7.32 3.05
CA GLU A 42 13.58 6.65 3.17
C GLU A 42 13.48 5.37 3.99
N GLN A 43 12.75 5.40 5.11
CA GLN A 43 12.44 4.20 5.89
C GLN A 43 11.68 3.17 5.05
N PHE A 44 10.73 3.61 4.21
CA PHE A 44 10.01 2.74 3.28
C PHE A 44 10.95 2.10 2.25
N ARG A 45 11.88 2.86 1.66
CA ARG A 45 12.89 2.32 0.73
C ARG A 45 13.79 1.31 1.41
N GLN A 46 14.23 1.56 2.65
CA GLN A 46 15.04 0.64 3.42
C GLN A 46 14.28 -0.66 3.73
N LEU A 47 13.01 -0.57 4.12
CA LEU A 47 12.15 -1.74 4.32
C LEU A 47 11.90 -2.51 3.02
N LEU A 48 11.72 -1.79 1.89
CA LEU A 48 11.53 -2.40 0.58
C LEU A 48 12.80 -3.13 0.10
N ALA A 49 13.98 -2.58 0.37
CA ALA A 49 15.26 -3.22 0.09
C ALA A 49 15.40 -4.53 0.89
N LEU A 50 15.13 -4.48 2.20
CA LEU A 50 15.13 -5.68 3.05
C LEU A 50 14.06 -6.71 2.63
N GLN A 51 12.89 -6.25 2.18
CA GLN A 51 11.88 -7.13 1.59
C GLN A 51 12.36 -7.74 0.28
N SER A 52 13.02 -6.99 -0.60
CA SER A 52 13.50 -7.50 -1.88
C SER A 52 14.59 -8.56 -1.71
N GLU A 53 15.46 -8.42 -0.71
CA GLU A 53 16.42 -9.47 -0.34
C GLU A 53 15.73 -10.73 0.17
N ARG A 54 14.61 -10.60 0.91
CA ARG A 54 13.74 -11.74 1.28
C ARG A 54 12.97 -12.31 0.08
N GLN A 55 12.55 -11.47 -0.86
CA GLN A 55 11.80 -11.87 -2.06
C GLN A 55 12.65 -12.68 -3.04
N GLN A 56 13.98 -12.53 -3.01
CA GLN A 56 14.88 -13.31 -3.85
C GLN A 56 15.05 -14.77 -3.34
N LEU A 57 14.60 -15.07 -2.12
CA LEU A 57 14.56 -16.42 -1.55
C LEU A 57 13.25 -17.17 -1.85
N ASP A 58 12.17 -16.48 -2.22
CA ASP A 58 10.87 -17.08 -2.47
C ASP A 58 10.45 -16.92 -3.95
N GLN A 59 10.15 -18.05 -4.58
CA GLN A 59 9.35 -18.11 -5.81
C GLN A 59 7.88 -17.78 -5.44
N LEU A 60 7.66 -16.52 -5.04
CA LEU A 60 6.52 -15.96 -4.28
C LEU A 60 5.14 -16.25 -4.88
N SER A 61 4.43 -17.22 -4.30
CA SER A 61 2.98 -17.11 -4.17
C SER A 61 2.68 -15.83 -3.39
N ARG A 62 1.75 -14.99 -3.87
CA ARG A 62 1.28 -13.79 -3.14
C ARG A 62 1.03 -14.16 -1.67
N PRO A 63 1.46 -13.36 -0.68
CA PRO A 63 1.24 -13.67 0.72
C PRO A 63 -0.24 -13.51 1.04
N PHE A 64 -0.96 -14.62 0.87
CA PHE A 64 -2.38 -14.72 1.10
C PHE A 64 -2.60 -15.11 2.56
N LEU A 65 -3.27 -14.26 3.33
CA LEU A 65 -3.65 -14.59 4.69
C LEU A 65 -4.82 -15.58 4.63
N THR A 66 -4.49 -16.86 4.82
CA THR A 66 -5.43 -17.97 4.68
C THR A 66 -6.11 -18.33 5.99
N ALA A 67 -5.39 -18.20 7.09
CA ALA A 67 -5.84 -18.35 8.47
C ALA A 67 -5.20 -17.25 9.32
N LEU A 68 -5.80 -16.94 10.48
CA LEU A 68 -5.17 -16.05 11.45
C LEU A 68 -4.16 -16.82 12.30
N PRO A 69 -2.99 -16.24 12.57
CA PRO A 69 -1.99 -16.89 13.43
C PRO A 69 -2.51 -17.03 14.87
N GLU A 70 -2.37 -18.22 15.44
CA GLU A 70 -2.76 -18.53 16.84
C GLU A 70 -1.71 -18.10 17.87
N SER A 71 -0.52 -17.69 17.42
CA SER A 71 0.55 -17.24 18.30
C SER A 71 0.18 -15.93 19.01
N ASP A 72 0.71 -15.71 20.22
CA ASP A 72 0.51 -14.46 20.96
C ASP A 72 0.99 -13.24 20.15
N LEU A 73 2.10 -13.39 19.43
CA LEU A 73 2.63 -12.36 18.54
C LEU A 73 1.68 -12.06 17.38
N GLY A 74 1.15 -13.10 16.74
CA GLY A 74 0.18 -12.96 15.65
C GLY A 74 -1.13 -12.31 16.11
N THR A 75 -1.60 -12.68 17.30
CA THR A 75 -2.78 -12.09 17.94
C THR A 75 -2.56 -10.61 18.23
N GLY A 76 -1.43 -10.23 18.82
CA GLY A 76 -1.09 -8.83 19.07
C GLY A 76 -0.99 -8.01 17.79
N LEU A 77 -0.36 -8.55 16.75
CA LEU A 77 -0.23 -7.88 15.46
C LEU A 77 -1.58 -7.70 14.75
N ARG A 78 -2.48 -8.68 14.85
CA ARG A 78 -3.85 -8.59 14.35
C ARG A 78 -4.61 -7.47 15.06
N ASP A 79 -4.52 -7.44 16.38
CA ASP A 79 -5.26 -6.47 17.18
C ASP A 79 -4.74 -5.05 16.94
N GLU A 80 -3.43 -4.87 16.81
CA GLU A 80 -2.80 -3.59 16.40
C GLU A 80 -3.27 -3.14 15.01
N TRP A 81 -3.33 -4.07 14.06
CA TRP A 81 -3.78 -3.77 12.71
C TRP A 81 -5.25 -3.33 12.67
N LEU A 82 -6.12 -4.03 13.40
CA LEU A 82 -7.54 -3.66 13.48
C LEU A 82 -7.75 -2.35 14.23
N ASP A 83 -7.02 -2.12 15.33
CA ASP A 83 -7.04 -0.85 16.05
C ASP A 83 -6.66 0.31 15.12
N PHE A 84 -5.59 0.15 14.34
CA PHE A 84 -5.18 1.13 13.33
C PHE A 84 -6.29 1.43 12.32
N LEU A 85 -6.91 0.40 11.74
CA LEU A 85 -7.96 0.59 10.74
C LEU A 85 -9.18 1.30 11.33
N VAL A 86 -9.64 0.88 12.52
CA VAL A 86 -10.79 1.49 13.19
C VAL A 86 -10.47 2.91 13.65
N HIS A 87 -9.27 3.15 14.15
CA HIS A 87 -8.84 4.49 14.58
C HIS A 87 -8.78 5.48 13.41
N VAL A 88 -8.41 5.03 12.22
CA VAL A 88 -8.35 5.89 11.03
C VAL A 88 -9.72 6.03 10.36
N GLY A 89 -10.41 4.90 10.18
CA GLY A 89 -11.58 4.78 9.29
C GLY A 89 -12.93 4.64 9.99
N GLY A 90 -12.97 4.45 11.30
CA GLY A 90 -14.18 3.98 11.98
C GLY A 90 -14.47 2.50 11.68
N GLN A 91 -15.54 1.98 12.27
CA GLN A 91 -15.88 0.56 12.12
C GLN A 91 -16.38 0.24 10.70
N ASP A 92 -17.31 1.04 10.18
CA ASP A 92 -17.93 0.83 8.85
C ASP A 92 -16.90 0.82 7.70
N ARG A 93 -15.93 1.75 7.71
CA ARG A 93 -14.91 1.81 6.66
C ARG A 93 -13.87 0.71 6.84
N THR A 94 -13.62 0.28 8.06
CA THR A 94 -12.76 -0.89 8.33
C THR A 94 -13.37 -2.14 7.74
N GLU A 95 -14.65 -2.39 8.00
CA GLU A 95 -15.39 -3.50 7.41
C GLU A 95 -15.38 -3.46 5.88
N SER A 96 -15.61 -2.26 5.32
CA SER A 96 -15.53 -2.04 3.86
C SER A 96 -14.13 -2.32 3.30
N ALA A 97 -13.07 -1.97 4.03
CA ALA A 97 -11.70 -2.23 3.63
C ALA A 97 -11.36 -3.72 3.69
N LEU A 98 -11.79 -4.43 4.74
CA LEU A 98 -11.65 -5.89 4.84
C LEU A 98 -12.33 -6.60 3.67
N HIS A 99 -13.53 -6.14 3.31
CA HIS A 99 -14.24 -6.64 2.14
C HIS A 99 -13.47 -6.40 0.83
N TYR A 100 -12.91 -5.22 0.66
CA TYR A 100 -12.07 -4.88 -0.48
C TYR A 100 -10.83 -5.78 -0.55
N TYR A 101 -10.17 -6.05 0.57
CA TYR A 101 -9.01 -6.95 0.61
C TYR A 101 -9.38 -8.39 0.25
N ARG A 102 -10.55 -8.88 0.68
CA ARG A 102 -11.06 -10.18 0.25
C ARG A 102 -11.34 -10.22 -1.25
N GLN A 103 -11.97 -9.18 -1.81
CA GLN A 103 -12.25 -9.11 -3.26
C GLN A 103 -10.95 -9.19 -4.07
N LEU A 104 -9.89 -8.52 -3.61
CA LEU A 104 -8.55 -8.60 -4.19
C LEU A 104 -7.78 -9.88 -3.83
N ARG A 105 -8.41 -10.78 -3.08
CA ARG A 105 -7.91 -12.08 -2.62
C ARG A 105 -6.71 -12.00 -1.69
N TRP A 106 -6.47 -10.88 -1.00
CA TRP A 106 -5.42 -10.77 0.02
C TRP A 106 -5.74 -11.54 1.30
N ILE A 107 -7.03 -11.67 1.62
CA ILE A 107 -7.54 -12.47 2.74
C ILE A 107 -8.62 -13.44 2.24
N THR A 108 -8.81 -14.56 2.95
CA THR A 108 -9.89 -15.51 2.66
C THR A 108 -11.23 -15.03 3.23
N PRO A 109 -12.38 -15.55 2.73
CA PRO A 109 -13.68 -15.26 3.31
C PRO A 109 -13.79 -15.66 4.80
N ALA A 110 -13.10 -16.71 5.23
CA ALA A 110 -13.06 -17.13 6.63
C ALA A 110 -12.36 -16.07 7.50
N VAL A 111 -11.19 -15.60 7.06
CA VAL A 111 -10.43 -14.54 7.75
C VAL A 111 -11.22 -13.24 7.79
N GLU A 112 -11.91 -12.85 6.70
CA GLU A 112 -12.79 -11.68 6.72
C GLU A 112 -13.83 -11.80 7.84
N ALA A 113 -14.56 -12.92 7.93
CA ALA A 113 -15.62 -13.11 8.93
C ALA A 113 -15.10 -13.03 10.37
N GLU A 114 -13.93 -13.60 10.65
CA GLU A 114 -13.29 -13.52 11.97
C GLU A 114 -12.85 -12.09 12.32
N LEU A 115 -12.27 -11.37 11.37
CA LEU A 115 -11.85 -9.98 11.56
C LEU A 115 -13.05 -9.06 11.79
N HIS A 116 -14.13 -9.21 11.02
CA HIS A 116 -15.39 -8.47 11.21
C HIS A 116 -15.96 -8.61 12.62
N THR A 117 -15.96 -9.84 13.15
CA THR A 117 -16.39 -10.09 14.54
C THR A 117 -15.50 -9.34 15.55
N SER A 118 -14.22 -9.16 15.22
CA SER A 118 -13.23 -8.50 16.06
C SER A 118 -13.29 -6.96 15.97
N VAL A 119 -13.68 -6.39 14.83
CA VAL A 119 -13.77 -4.92 14.61
C VAL A 119 -14.63 -4.23 15.68
N HIS A 120 -15.75 -4.85 16.04
CA HIS A 120 -16.71 -4.33 17.02
C HIS A 120 -16.14 -4.22 18.44
N ARG A 121 -15.01 -4.86 18.73
CA ARG A 121 -14.30 -4.76 20.02
C ARG A 121 -13.59 -3.42 20.17
N PHE A 122 -13.20 -2.80 19.07
CA PHE A 122 -12.39 -1.57 19.08
C PHE A 122 -13.29 -0.35 19.25
N GLN A 123 -12.82 0.59 20.04
CA GLN A 123 -13.56 1.84 20.29
C GLN A 123 -13.53 2.71 19.04
N GLU A 124 -14.70 3.19 18.62
CA GLU A 124 -14.79 4.08 17.47
C GLU A 124 -14.21 5.46 17.80
N PRO A 125 -13.37 6.04 16.92
CA PRO A 125 -12.80 7.37 17.14
C PRO A 125 -13.87 8.45 17.06
N VAL A 126 -13.67 9.54 17.80
CA VAL A 126 -14.57 10.72 17.76
C VAL A 126 -14.57 11.38 16.37
N HIS A 127 -13.45 11.25 15.65
CA HIS A 127 -13.29 11.75 14.29
C HIS A 127 -12.65 10.66 13.43
N ASP A 128 -13.34 10.25 12.37
CA ASP A 128 -12.85 9.30 11.37
C ASP A 128 -12.51 10.02 10.06
N ARG A 129 -11.75 9.34 9.19
CA ARG A 129 -11.48 9.79 7.82
C ARG A 129 -11.46 8.61 6.86
N SER A 130 -11.51 8.90 5.56
CA SER A 130 -11.30 7.84 4.57
C SER A 130 -9.88 7.27 4.68
N LEU A 131 -9.78 5.95 4.52
CA LEU A 131 -8.50 5.26 4.33
C LEU A 131 -7.86 5.80 3.04
N THR A 132 -6.64 6.30 3.17
CA THR A 132 -5.83 6.78 2.05
C THR A 132 -5.12 5.59 1.41
N ALA A 133 -4.53 5.82 0.23
CA ALA A 133 -3.66 4.83 -0.40
C ALA A 133 -2.47 4.43 0.52
N GLY A 134 -1.98 5.34 1.37
CA GLY A 134 -0.95 5.05 2.35
C GLY A 134 -1.43 4.07 3.43
N ASP A 135 -2.63 4.30 3.96
CA ASP A 135 -3.23 3.43 4.98
C ASP A 135 -3.48 2.03 4.42
N HIS A 136 -3.96 1.92 3.18
CA HIS A 136 -4.15 0.63 2.53
C HIS A 136 -2.83 -0.11 2.31
N ARG A 137 -1.75 0.57 1.89
CA ARG A 137 -0.42 -0.06 1.74
C ARG A 137 0.10 -0.60 3.07
N LEU A 138 -0.05 0.18 4.15
CA LEU A 138 0.34 -0.27 5.49
C LEU A 138 -0.48 -1.48 5.92
N SER A 139 -1.80 -1.46 5.69
CA SER A 139 -2.67 -2.62 5.94
C SER A 139 -2.25 -3.87 5.17
N LEU A 140 -1.80 -3.74 3.92
CA LEU A 140 -1.29 -4.88 3.14
C LEU A 140 0.04 -5.41 3.71
N LEU A 141 0.87 -4.55 4.31
CA LEU A 141 2.08 -4.99 5.02
C LEU A 141 1.72 -5.77 6.30
N TYR A 142 0.72 -5.34 7.06
CA TYR A 142 0.20 -6.11 8.20
C TYR A 142 -0.29 -7.49 7.76
N ILE A 143 -1.09 -7.58 6.68
CA ILE A 143 -1.57 -8.85 6.12
C ILE A 143 -0.39 -9.75 5.71
N ALA A 144 0.60 -9.22 4.99
CA ALA A 144 1.77 -9.98 4.58
C ALA A 144 2.61 -10.46 5.78
N THR A 145 2.71 -9.64 6.82
CA THR A 145 3.44 -9.98 8.05
C THR A 145 2.69 -11.07 8.84
N LEU A 146 1.37 -10.94 9.00
CA LEU A 146 0.50 -11.96 9.61
C LEU A 146 0.64 -13.29 8.86
N ALA A 147 0.60 -13.27 7.53
CA ALA A 147 0.77 -14.46 6.70
C ALA A 147 2.17 -15.10 6.85
N SER A 148 3.18 -14.34 7.28
CA SER A 148 4.53 -14.87 7.52
C SER A 148 4.73 -15.47 8.92
N VAL A 149 3.81 -15.18 9.85
CA VAL A 149 3.83 -15.71 11.23
C VAL A 149 2.68 -16.70 11.50
N THR A 150 1.95 -17.08 10.45
CA THR A 150 0.92 -18.12 10.44
C THR A 150 1.54 -19.49 10.21
#